data_AF-A0A063BGG6-F1
#
_entry.id   AF-A0A063BGG6-F1
#
_cell.length_a   1.000
_cell.length_b   1.000
_cell.length_c   1.000
_cell.angle_alpha   90.00
_cell.angle_beta   90.00
_cell.angle_gamma   90.00
#
_symmetry.space_group_name_H-M   'P 1'
#
loop_
_entity.id
_entity.type
_entity.pdbx_description
1 polymer ?
#
loop_
_entity_poly.entity_id
_entity_poly.type
_entity_poly.pdbx_seq_one_letter_code
_entity_poly.pdbx_strand_id
1 'polypeptide(L)'
;MVQQLHTTPTDAPAAIDPRYSGNMEMILIRTPDPFICTYLSPLDAVMGSRTFTRSDDHFWPIDFRQVDTRRFMEKHGRLLVAVNYAYGATGGRLAVSDAGHPLMVYFPSSFDVPLDQRDHFTIHFSDQVTERIETAYQRAGLSGFGDTLAMMCTWTAEQIADAEAEALACMPPTIAVAGAAVDQYAIYDPESGEWVFTNFD
;
A
#
# COMPACT_ATOMS: atom_id res chain seq x y z
N MET A 1 -10.12 -52.11 5.36
CA MET A 1 -9.52 -51.71 6.65
C MET A 1 -8.21 -51.01 6.28
N VAL A 2 -8.03 -49.67 6.38
CA VAL A 2 -8.37 -48.71 7.46
C VAL A 2 -7.57 -49.06 8.72
N GLN A 3 -6.66 -48.27 9.28
CA GLN A 3 -6.10 -46.92 8.94
C GLN A 3 -4.63 -46.87 9.49
N GLN A 4 -3.84 -45.79 9.65
CA GLN A 4 -4.08 -44.34 9.65
C GLN A 4 -2.82 -43.51 9.23
N LEU A 5 -2.99 -42.18 9.30
CA LEU A 5 -2.10 -41.03 9.10
C LEU A 5 -0.75 -41.01 9.85
N HIS A 6 0.25 -40.32 9.28
CA HIS A 6 0.73 -39.02 9.78
C HIS A 6 1.41 -38.21 8.66
N THR A 7 1.25 -36.88 8.66
CA THR A 7 1.71 -35.96 7.60
C THR A 7 2.39 -34.72 8.16
N THR A 8 3.57 -34.38 7.63
CA THR A 8 4.17 -33.05 7.79
C THR A 8 4.99 -32.69 6.53
N PRO A 9 4.57 -31.69 5.74
CA PRO A 9 5.46 -30.95 4.86
C PRO A 9 6.14 -29.85 5.71
N THR A 10 7.47 -29.86 5.78
CA THR A 10 8.24 -28.76 6.36
C THR A 10 8.64 -27.82 5.24
N ASP A 11 7.75 -26.91 4.85
CA ASP A 11 8.09 -25.82 3.93
C ASP A 11 9.00 -24.83 4.65
N ALA A 12 10.31 -24.93 4.38
CA ALA A 12 11.27 -23.93 4.80
C ALA A 12 11.07 -22.66 3.94
N PRO A 13 11.12 -21.44 4.54
CA PRO A 13 11.06 -20.21 3.76
C PRO A 13 12.23 -20.16 2.76
N ALA A 14 11.93 -19.78 1.52
CA ALA A 14 12.92 -19.69 0.45
C ALA A 14 14.08 -18.77 0.84
N ALA A 15 15.29 -19.12 0.39
CA ALA A 15 16.52 -18.45 0.83
C ALA A 15 16.52 -16.95 0.47
N ILE A 16 16.89 -16.13 1.46
CA ILE A 16 17.04 -14.67 1.34
C ILE A 16 18.12 -14.35 0.29
N ASP A 17 17.79 -13.56 -0.74
CA ASP A 17 18.80 -12.99 -1.63
C ASP A 17 19.50 -11.81 -0.92
N PRO A 18 20.81 -11.90 -0.59
CA PRO A 18 21.52 -10.84 0.11
C PRO A 18 21.61 -9.52 -0.68
N ARG A 19 21.32 -9.52 -1.99
CA ARG A 19 21.34 -8.32 -2.85
C ARG A 19 20.19 -7.35 -2.58
N TYR A 20 19.06 -7.82 -2.03
CA TYR A 20 17.85 -7.00 -1.87
C TYR A 20 17.93 -5.97 -0.72
N SER A 21 19.00 -5.98 0.07
CA SER A 21 19.21 -5.07 1.21
C SER A 21 19.55 -3.62 0.82
N GLY A 22 19.74 -3.31 -0.47
CA GLY A 22 20.08 -1.97 -0.95
C GLY A 22 18.88 -1.02 -1.10
N ASN A 23 17.71 -1.50 -1.55
CA ASN A 23 16.64 -0.66 -2.10
C ASN A 23 15.51 -0.34 -1.11
N MET A 24 15.78 -0.32 0.21
CA MET A 24 14.79 0.05 1.25
C MET A 24 14.39 1.54 1.25
N GLU A 25 14.84 2.35 0.26
CA GLU A 25 14.53 3.78 0.20
C GLU A 25 13.05 4.09 -0.07
N MET A 26 12.32 3.16 -0.69
CA MET A 26 10.86 3.25 -0.92
C MET A 26 10.02 3.11 0.38
N ILE A 27 10.69 3.01 1.53
CA ILE A 27 10.10 3.01 2.88
C ILE A 27 10.28 4.40 3.56
N LEU A 28 10.64 5.42 2.79
CA LEU A 28 11.01 6.75 3.29
C LEU A 28 10.33 7.89 2.52
N ILE A 29 9.04 8.10 2.76
CA ILE A 29 8.47 9.44 2.51
C ILE A 29 9.28 10.44 3.34
N ARG A 30 9.82 11.49 2.69
CA ARG A 30 10.75 12.47 3.28
C ARG A 30 10.10 13.45 4.27
N THR A 31 9.37 12.91 5.23
CA THR A 31 8.92 13.59 6.45
C THR A 31 10.05 13.59 7.50
N PRO A 32 9.95 14.37 8.59
CA PRO A 32 10.89 14.28 9.72
C PRO A 32 10.95 12.87 10.32
N ASP A 33 9.79 12.21 10.33
CA ASP A 33 9.53 10.97 11.04
C ASP A 33 9.26 9.81 10.07
N PRO A 34 10.30 9.09 9.60
CA PRO A 34 10.13 7.99 8.67
C PRO A 34 9.20 6.91 9.24
N PHE A 35 8.26 6.49 8.40
CA PHE A 35 7.24 5.48 8.68
C PHE A 35 7.16 4.51 7.50
N ILE A 36 6.75 3.27 7.78
CA ILE A 36 6.63 2.24 6.74
C ILE A 36 5.31 2.43 6.00
N CYS A 37 5.37 2.67 4.69
CA CYS A 37 4.20 2.59 3.82
C CYS A 37 3.84 1.13 3.56
N THR A 38 2.59 0.78 3.86
CA THR A 38 1.92 -0.44 3.40
C THR A 38 0.79 -0.05 2.47
N TYR A 39 0.36 -0.98 1.62
CA TYR A 39 -0.61 -0.75 0.54
C TYR A 39 -1.60 -1.91 0.52
N LEU A 40 -2.81 -1.69 0.03
CA LEU A 40 -3.84 -2.73 -0.05
C LEU A 40 -3.57 -3.75 -1.17
N SER A 41 -3.02 -3.31 -2.30
CA SER A 41 -2.59 -4.20 -3.40
C SER A 41 -1.13 -3.97 -3.82
N PRO A 42 -0.53 -4.91 -4.56
CA PRO A 42 0.71 -4.68 -5.30
C PRO A 42 0.60 -3.52 -6.31
N LEU A 43 -0.56 -3.35 -6.95
CA LEU A 43 -0.80 -2.27 -7.92
C LEU A 43 -0.74 -0.88 -7.24
N ASP A 44 -1.36 -0.74 -6.07
CA ASP A 44 -1.29 0.49 -5.26
C ASP A 44 0.13 0.81 -4.83
N ALA A 45 0.91 -0.21 -4.44
CA ALA A 45 2.31 -0.02 -4.08
C ALA A 45 3.16 0.50 -5.25
N VAL A 46 2.87 0.01 -6.46
CA VAL A 46 3.57 0.39 -7.70
C VAL A 46 3.15 1.79 -8.16
N MET A 47 1.85 2.07 -8.27
CA MET A 47 1.33 3.42 -8.57
C MET A 47 1.79 4.47 -7.55
N GLY A 48 1.72 4.13 -6.26
CA GLY A 48 2.18 4.98 -5.16
C GLY A 48 3.69 5.26 -5.20
N SER A 49 4.50 4.32 -5.71
CA SER A 49 5.96 4.47 -5.78
C SER A 49 6.39 5.68 -6.62
N ARG A 50 5.67 5.95 -7.73
CA ARG A 50 6.01 7.02 -8.69
C ARG A 50 5.97 8.41 -8.07
N THR A 51 5.17 8.62 -7.02
CA THR A 51 5.13 9.89 -6.28
C THR A 51 6.43 10.17 -5.48
N PHE A 52 7.28 9.15 -5.27
CA PHE A 52 8.55 9.28 -4.55
C PHE A 52 9.79 9.22 -5.46
N THR A 53 9.66 8.70 -6.69
CA THR A 53 10.73 8.69 -7.69
C THR A 53 10.81 10.00 -8.47
N ARG A 54 11.93 10.21 -9.18
CA ARG A 54 12.11 11.33 -10.15
C ARG A 54 12.65 10.81 -11.49
N SER A 55 12.42 9.52 -11.73
CA SER A 55 13.02 8.69 -12.76
C SER A 55 12.08 7.50 -12.99
N ASP A 56 12.17 6.89 -14.18
CA ASP A 56 11.46 5.65 -14.53
C ASP A 56 12.02 4.39 -13.82
N ASP A 57 12.62 4.58 -12.63
CA ASP A 57 13.07 3.48 -11.77
C ASP A 57 11.84 2.85 -11.11
N HIS A 58 11.36 1.74 -11.68
CA HIS A 58 10.23 0.98 -11.11
C HIS A 58 10.64 0.29 -9.81
N PHE A 59 10.07 0.71 -8.68
CA PHE A 59 10.24 0.03 -7.40
C PHE A 59 9.13 -1.00 -7.20
N TRP A 60 9.50 -2.25 -6.96
CA TRP A 60 8.55 -3.31 -6.67
C TRP A 60 8.24 -3.43 -5.17
N PRO A 61 6.98 -3.71 -4.78
CA PRO A 61 6.65 -3.98 -3.39
C PRO A 61 7.41 -5.20 -2.86
N ILE A 62 7.91 -5.07 -1.63
CA ILE A 62 8.45 -6.20 -0.85
C ILE A 62 7.45 -6.58 0.25
N ASP A 63 7.45 -7.85 0.64
CA ASP A 63 6.69 -8.32 1.78
C ASP A 63 7.16 -7.60 3.06
N PHE A 64 6.24 -7.04 3.84
CA PHE A 64 6.53 -6.33 5.09
C PHE A 64 7.40 -7.17 6.06
N ARG A 65 7.26 -8.50 6.04
CA ARG A 65 8.06 -9.44 6.85
C ARG A 65 9.56 -9.44 6.50
N GLN A 66 9.97 -8.81 5.41
CA GLN A 66 11.37 -8.65 4.99
C GLN A 66 11.97 -7.29 5.43
N VAL A 67 11.18 -6.39 6.04
CA VAL A 67 11.63 -5.05 6.44
C VAL A 67 12.31 -5.09 7.82
N ASP A 68 13.52 -4.53 7.93
CA ASP A 68 14.19 -4.34 9.24
C ASP A 68 13.55 -3.18 10.02
N THR A 69 12.46 -3.47 10.70
CA THR A 69 11.67 -2.52 11.50
C THR A 69 12.44 -1.89 12.67
N ARG A 70 13.57 -2.50 13.10
CA ARG A 70 14.36 -2.03 14.25
C ARG A 70 14.89 -0.62 14.04
N ARG A 71 15.36 -0.29 12.83
CA ARG A 71 15.86 1.05 12.46
C ARG A 71 14.81 2.16 12.67
N PHE A 72 13.53 1.85 12.46
CA PHE A 72 12.41 2.77 12.68
C PHE A 72 12.13 2.91 14.19
N MET A 73 12.09 1.79 14.91
CA MET A 73 11.88 1.76 16.37
C MET A 73 13.03 2.39 17.18
N GLU A 74 14.26 2.31 16.69
CA GLU A 74 15.44 2.93 17.31
C GLU A 74 15.43 4.46 17.17
N LYS A 75 15.02 4.99 16.01
CA LYS A 75 14.94 6.44 15.78
C LYS A 75 13.84 7.11 16.63
N HIS A 76 12.70 6.42 16.80
CA HIS A 76 11.46 7.03 17.33
C HIS A 76 10.98 6.49 18.67
N GLY A 77 11.60 5.43 19.19
CA GLY A 77 11.12 4.66 20.35
C GLY A 77 9.99 3.67 20.02
N ARG A 78 9.27 3.88 18.91
CA ARG A 78 8.07 3.18 18.45
C ARG A 78 8.11 2.92 16.94
N LEU A 79 7.28 2.00 16.47
CA LEU A 79 7.12 1.74 15.05
C LEU A 79 5.97 2.58 14.48
N LEU A 80 6.21 3.27 13.36
CA LEU A 80 5.18 3.98 12.60
C LEU A 80 4.93 3.22 11.29
N VAL A 81 3.68 2.83 11.03
CA VAL A 81 3.25 2.18 9.78
C VAL A 81 1.98 2.86 9.30
N ALA A 82 1.91 3.17 8.00
CA ALA A 82 0.76 3.79 7.39
C ALA A 82 0.17 2.91 6.28
N VAL A 83 -1.14 2.71 6.27
CA VAL A 83 -1.85 2.00 5.20
C VAL A 83 -2.31 3.02 4.17
N ASN A 84 -1.87 2.87 2.93
CA ASN A 84 -2.37 3.61 1.76
C ASN A 84 -3.54 2.81 1.17
N TYR A 85 -4.67 3.48 0.91
CA TYR A 85 -5.95 2.80 0.58
C TYR A 85 -6.81 3.53 -0.47
N ALA A 86 -6.41 4.73 -0.87
CA ALA A 86 -7.11 5.57 -1.84
C ALA A 86 -6.14 6.67 -2.30
N TYR A 87 -6.53 7.42 -3.32
CA TYR A 87 -5.84 8.61 -3.80
C TYR A 87 -6.63 9.86 -3.42
N GLY A 88 -5.94 10.99 -3.30
CA GLY A 88 -6.58 12.28 -3.01
C GLY A 88 -7.29 12.83 -4.24
N ALA A 89 -8.40 13.53 -4.04
CA ALA A 89 -9.15 14.19 -5.10
C ALA A 89 -9.90 15.43 -4.59
N THR A 90 -10.35 16.28 -5.52
CA THR A 90 -11.31 17.35 -5.25
C THR A 90 -12.11 17.80 -6.48
N GLY A 91 -13.44 17.86 -6.34
CA GLY A 91 -14.35 18.25 -7.40
C GLY A 91 -14.28 17.34 -8.64
N GLY A 92 -14.14 16.03 -8.45
CA GLY A 92 -14.01 15.04 -9.53
C GLY A 92 -12.65 15.08 -10.24
N ARG A 93 -11.60 15.58 -9.58
CA ARG A 93 -10.24 15.68 -10.13
C ARG A 93 -9.22 15.04 -9.22
N LEU A 94 -8.29 14.29 -9.81
CA LEU A 94 -7.26 13.54 -9.08
C LEU A 94 -6.14 14.48 -8.60
N ALA A 95 -5.80 14.39 -7.31
CA ALA A 95 -4.74 15.17 -6.69
C ALA A 95 -3.37 14.59 -7.07
N VAL A 96 -2.50 15.41 -7.67
CA VAL A 96 -1.20 14.95 -8.20
C VAL A 96 -0.02 15.73 -7.62
N SER A 97 1.15 15.07 -7.65
CA SER A 97 2.46 15.67 -7.39
C SER A 97 2.91 16.62 -8.50
N ASP A 98 4.00 17.36 -8.27
CA ASP A 98 4.64 18.21 -9.29
C ASP A 98 5.09 17.42 -10.55
N ALA A 99 5.25 16.10 -10.44
CA ALA A 99 5.56 15.19 -11.55
C ALA A 99 4.30 14.65 -12.27
N GLY A 100 3.10 14.98 -11.80
CA GLY A 100 1.83 14.49 -12.36
C GLY A 100 1.38 13.13 -11.83
N HIS A 101 2.07 12.54 -10.85
CA HIS A 101 1.70 11.24 -10.28
C HIS A 101 0.62 11.37 -9.19
N PRO A 102 -0.35 10.44 -9.12
CA PRO A 102 -1.41 10.44 -8.10
C PRO A 102 -0.86 10.42 -6.67
N LEU A 103 -1.45 11.24 -5.79
CA LEU A 103 -1.07 11.29 -4.37
C LEU A 103 -1.95 10.36 -3.54
N MET A 104 -1.32 9.43 -2.81
CA MET A 104 -1.99 8.52 -1.89
C MET A 104 -2.55 9.24 -0.66
N VAL A 105 -3.72 8.78 -0.21
CA VAL A 105 -4.27 9.00 1.13
C VAL A 105 -3.92 7.81 2.02
N TYR A 106 -3.42 8.09 3.22
CA TYR A 106 -2.93 7.07 4.15
C TYR A 106 -3.47 7.24 5.57
N PHE A 107 -3.68 6.13 6.28
CA PHE A 107 -3.92 6.12 7.73
C PHE A 107 -2.63 5.74 8.47
N PRO A 108 -1.93 6.71 9.10
CA PRO A 108 -0.76 6.42 9.92
C PRO A 108 -1.17 5.84 11.28
N SER A 109 -0.48 4.79 11.71
CA SER A 109 -0.65 4.13 13.02
C SER A 109 0.68 4.01 13.75
N SER A 110 0.61 4.04 15.08
CA SER A 110 1.75 4.04 16.01
C SER A 110 1.71 2.79 16.87
N PHE A 111 2.78 2.01 16.87
CA PHE A 111 2.88 0.74 17.58
C PHE A 111 4.08 0.75 18.56
N ASP A 112 3.77 0.68 19.85
CA ASP A 112 4.76 0.64 20.93
C ASP A 112 5.20 -0.81 21.17
N VAL A 113 6.18 -1.29 20.40
CA VAL A 113 6.67 -2.67 20.46
C VAL A 113 7.64 -2.87 21.65
N PRO A 114 7.32 -3.75 22.62
CA PRO A 114 8.18 -4.05 23.78
C PRO A 114 9.57 -4.54 23.35
N LEU A 115 10.62 -4.15 24.09
CA LEU A 115 12.01 -4.44 23.75
C LEU A 115 12.31 -5.94 23.57
N ASP A 116 11.65 -6.78 24.38
CA ASP A 116 11.72 -8.25 24.36
C ASP A 116 10.96 -8.90 23.20
N GLN A 117 10.13 -8.13 22.47
CA GLN A 117 9.29 -8.60 21.36
C GLN A 117 9.73 -8.07 19.99
N ARG A 118 10.76 -7.21 19.93
CA ARG A 118 11.16 -6.52 18.68
C ARG A 118 11.63 -7.44 17.55
N ASP A 119 12.07 -8.66 17.85
CA ASP A 119 12.43 -9.65 16.85
C ASP A 119 11.21 -10.47 16.33
N HIS A 120 10.11 -10.53 17.10
CA HIS A 120 8.94 -11.37 16.81
C HIS A 120 7.65 -10.73 17.36
N PHE A 121 6.95 -9.96 16.52
CA PHE A 121 5.67 -9.31 16.87
C PHE A 121 4.70 -9.32 15.69
N THR A 122 3.40 -9.12 15.98
CA THR A 122 2.34 -8.99 14.98
C THR A 122 1.77 -7.57 15.01
N ILE A 123 1.56 -6.96 13.85
CA ILE A 123 0.88 -5.67 13.73
C ILE A 123 -0.62 -5.91 13.58
N HIS A 124 -1.39 -5.33 14.49
CA HIS A 124 -2.85 -5.28 14.41
C HIS A 124 -3.26 -3.81 14.33
N PHE A 125 -3.72 -3.37 13.16
CA PHE A 125 -4.40 -2.07 13.03
C PHE A 125 -5.71 -2.12 13.84
N SER A 126 -6.16 -0.98 14.36
CA SER A 126 -7.43 -0.91 15.08
C SER A 126 -8.60 -1.08 14.11
N ASP A 127 -9.72 -1.63 14.60
CA ASP A 127 -10.93 -1.87 13.80
C ASP A 127 -11.37 -0.59 13.07
N GLN A 128 -11.23 0.59 13.70
CA GLN A 128 -11.50 1.90 13.11
C GLN A 128 -10.74 2.18 11.79
N VAL A 129 -9.53 1.64 11.60
CA VAL A 129 -8.78 1.78 10.33
C VAL A 129 -9.42 0.91 9.26
N THR A 130 -9.73 -0.34 9.60
CA THR A 130 -10.39 -1.32 8.72
C THR A 130 -11.79 -0.85 8.31
N GLU A 131 -12.63 -0.47 9.28
CA GLU A 131 -13.99 0.07 9.08
C GLU A 131 -13.99 1.29 8.14
N ARG A 132 -13.00 2.17 8.25
CA ARG A 132 -12.88 3.36 7.39
C ARG A 132 -12.48 3.02 5.96
N ILE A 133 -11.56 2.06 5.79
CA ILE A 133 -11.18 1.55 4.47
C ILE A 133 -12.38 0.86 3.82
N GLU A 134 -13.02 -0.08 4.53
CA GLU A 134 -14.23 -0.75 4.05
C GLU A 134 -15.34 0.25 3.69
N THR A 135 -15.57 1.27 4.53
CA THR A 135 -16.55 2.32 4.26
C THR A 135 -16.22 3.13 2.99
N ALA A 136 -14.94 3.44 2.75
CA ALA A 136 -14.51 4.16 1.54
C ALA A 136 -14.79 3.33 0.26
N TYR A 137 -14.40 2.05 0.25
CA TYR A 137 -14.66 1.15 -0.88
C TYR A 137 -16.17 0.87 -1.06
N GLN A 138 -16.93 0.68 0.02
CA GLN A 138 -18.39 0.50 -0.05
C GLN A 138 -19.11 1.73 -0.63
N ARG A 139 -18.67 2.94 -0.29
CA ARG A 139 -19.23 4.18 -0.87
C ARG A 139 -18.86 4.38 -2.34
N ALA A 140 -17.68 3.93 -2.75
CA ALA A 140 -17.30 3.80 -4.16
C ALA A 140 -18.07 2.68 -4.90
N GLY A 141 -18.97 1.95 -4.23
CA GLY A 141 -19.72 0.83 -4.83
C GLY A 141 -18.91 -0.46 -5.01
N LEU A 142 -17.64 -0.48 -4.56
CA LEU A 142 -16.70 -1.60 -4.69
C LEU A 142 -16.94 -2.65 -3.59
N SER A 143 -18.20 -3.06 -3.42
CA SER A 143 -18.64 -4.07 -2.44
C SER A 143 -18.22 -5.47 -2.89
N GLY A 144 -16.94 -5.78 -2.68
CA GLY A 144 -16.25 -6.98 -3.16
C GLY A 144 -14.73 -6.83 -3.17
N PHE A 145 -14.20 -5.61 -3.00
CA PHE A 145 -12.79 -5.27 -3.14
C PHE A 145 -11.80 -6.21 -2.40
N GLY A 146 -12.17 -6.80 -1.27
CA GLY A 146 -11.33 -7.77 -0.56
C GLY A 146 -10.94 -9.00 -1.42
N ASP A 147 -11.86 -9.50 -2.26
CA ASP A 147 -11.59 -10.60 -3.19
C ASP A 147 -10.72 -10.12 -4.37
N THR A 148 -10.97 -8.90 -4.87
CA THR A 148 -10.15 -8.24 -5.91
C THR A 148 -8.70 -8.07 -5.46
N LEU A 149 -8.47 -7.55 -4.24
CA LEU A 149 -7.16 -7.39 -3.63
C LEU A 149 -6.47 -8.74 -3.41
N ALA A 150 -7.21 -9.75 -2.93
CA ALA A 150 -6.68 -11.10 -2.74
C ALA A 150 -6.28 -11.77 -4.07
N MET A 151 -7.02 -11.51 -5.15
CA MET A 151 -6.66 -11.94 -6.51
C MET A 151 -5.41 -11.22 -7.02
N MET A 152 -5.24 -9.92 -6.75
CA MET A 152 -4.03 -9.17 -7.13
C MET A 152 -2.75 -9.73 -6.48
N CYS A 153 -2.84 -10.35 -5.30
CA CYS A 153 -1.71 -11.05 -4.69
C CYS A 153 -1.20 -12.27 -5.50
N THR A 154 -1.93 -12.72 -6.54
CA THR A 154 -1.49 -13.80 -7.45
C THR A 154 -1.08 -13.30 -8.84
N TRP A 155 -1.07 -11.98 -9.08
CA TRP A 155 -0.71 -11.41 -10.39
C TRP A 155 0.81 -11.45 -10.64
N THR A 156 1.21 -11.59 -11.91
CA THR A 156 2.62 -11.45 -12.30
C THR A 156 3.05 -9.98 -12.29
N ALA A 157 4.36 -9.74 -12.29
CA ALA A 157 4.88 -8.38 -12.41
C ALA A 157 4.45 -7.67 -13.71
N GLU A 158 4.29 -8.45 -14.79
CA GLU A 158 3.80 -7.96 -16.09
C GLU A 158 2.33 -7.51 -15.98
N GLN A 159 1.44 -8.33 -15.38
CA GLN A 159 0.03 -7.97 -15.19
C GLN A 159 -0.16 -6.71 -14.31
N ILE A 160 0.69 -6.52 -13.30
CA ILE A 160 0.66 -5.33 -12.45
C ILE A 160 1.15 -4.10 -13.23
N ALA A 161 2.16 -4.24 -14.10
CA ALA A 161 2.67 -3.16 -14.94
C ALA A 161 1.68 -2.77 -16.06
N ASP A 162 0.99 -3.75 -16.67
CA ASP A 162 -0.08 -3.50 -17.64
C ASP A 162 -1.25 -2.75 -16.97
N ALA A 163 -1.70 -3.20 -15.79
CA ALA A 163 -2.75 -2.53 -15.03
C ALA A 163 -2.35 -1.14 -14.52
N GLU A 164 -1.07 -0.90 -14.20
CA GLU A 164 -0.54 0.44 -13.93
C GLU A 164 -0.63 1.33 -15.19
N ALA A 165 -0.23 0.82 -16.34
CA ALA A 165 -0.27 1.56 -17.60
C ALA A 165 -1.71 1.92 -17.99
N GLU A 166 -2.67 1.01 -17.78
CA GLU A 166 -4.11 1.28 -17.95
C GLU A 166 -4.62 2.34 -16.97
N ALA A 167 -4.34 2.20 -15.66
CA ALA A 167 -4.73 3.17 -14.64
C ALA A 167 -4.20 4.59 -14.91
N LEU A 168 -2.96 4.69 -15.39
CA LEU A 168 -2.34 5.96 -15.78
C LEU A 168 -2.91 6.51 -17.10
N ALA A 169 -3.28 5.64 -18.05
CA ALA A 169 -3.87 6.05 -19.33
C ALA A 169 -5.32 6.52 -19.20
N CYS A 170 -6.10 5.98 -18.26
CA CYS A 170 -7.47 6.39 -17.98
C CYS A 170 -7.59 7.48 -16.89
N MET A 171 -6.48 8.09 -16.46
CA MET A 171 -6.49 9.10 -15.39
C MET A 171 -7.49 10.24 -15.68
N PRO A 172 -8.41 10.52 -14.73
CA PRO A 172 -9.33 11.65 -14.83
C PRO A 172 -8.59 12.99 -14.72
N PRO A 173 -9.22 14.13 -15.06
CA PRO A 173 -8.58 15.44 -15.04
C PRO A 173 -7.92 15.73 -13.69
N THR A 174 -6.69 16.24 -13.69
CA THR A 174 -5.86 16.34 -12.48
C THR A 174 -5.86 17.73 -11.86
N ILE A 175 -5.38 17.83 -10.61
CA ILE A 175 -5.11 19.08 -9.91
C ILE A 175 -3.84 18.96 -9.05
N ALA A 176 -2.91 19.89 -9.21
CA ALA A 176 -1.74 19.99 -8.34
C ALA A 176 -2.15 20.44 -6.94
N VAL A 177 -1.62 19.80 -5.89
CA VAL A 177 -2.03 20.03 -4.49
C VAL A 177 -1.63 21.40 -3.91
N ALA A 178 -0.86 22.20 -4.65
CA ALA A 178 -0.48 23.56 -4.27
C ALA A 178 -1.68 24.55 -4.20
N GLY A 179 -2.46 24.46 -3.12
CA GLY A 179 -3.65 25.28 -2.84
C GLY A 179 -4.99 24.54 -2.91
N ALA A 180 -4.99 23.23 -3.15
CA ALA A 180 -6.22 22.42 -3.20
C ALA A 180 -6.50 21.75 -1.84
N ALA A 181 -7.74 21.84 -1.35
CA ALA A 181 -8.21 20.96 -0.30
C ALA A 181 -8.48 19.57 -0.90
N VAL A 182 -8.00 18.51 -0.26
CA VAL A 182 -8.33 17.13 -0.63
C VAL A 182 -9.59 16.74 0.12
N ASP A 183 -10.75 16.94 -0.52
CA ASP A 183 -12.09 16.71 0.04
C ASP A 183 -12.79 15.48 -0.56
N GLN A 184 -12.10 14.73 -1.42
CA GLN A 184 -12.54 13.46 -1.97
C GLN A 184 -11.43 12.39 -1.96
N TYR A 185 -11.84 11.14 -1.83
CA TYR A 185 -11.13 9.96 -2.28
C TYR A 185 -11.31 9.78 -3.80
N ALA A 186 -10.29 9.23 -4.43
CA ALA A 186 -10.40 8.52 -5.70
C ALA A 186 -9.83 7.10 -5.52
N ILE A 187 -10.47 6.09 -6.10
CA ILE A 187 -10.01 4.70 -6.11
C ILE A 187 -10.03 4.24 -7.57
N TYR A 188 -8.92 3.64 -8.04
CA TYR A 188 -8.91 2.94 -9.32
C TYR A 188 -9.51 1.54 -9.12
N ASP A 189 -10.55 1.21 -9.88
CA ASP A 189 -11.10 -0.14 -9.92
C ASP A 189 -10.47 -0.93 -11.08
N PRO A 190 -9.67 -1.98 -10.79
CA PRO A 190 -9.05 -2.80 -11.82
C PRO A 190 -10.04 -3.72 -12.56
N GLU A 191 -11.26 -3.92 -12.07
CA GLU A 191 -12.24 -4.80 -12.72
C GLU A 191 -13.05 -4.08 -13.81
N SER A 192 -13.32 -2.77 -13.64
CA SER A 192 -13.93 -1.91 -14.66
C SER A 192 -12.92 -1.09 -15.49
N GLY A 193 -11.73 -0.81 -14.94
CA GLY A 193 -10.75 0.13 -15.50
C GLY A 193 -11.10 1.60 -15.25
N GLU A 194 -12.05 1.90 -14.35
CA GLU A 194 -12.51 3.26 -14.07
C GLU A 194 -11.96 3.83 -12.75
N TRP A 195 -11.83 5.16 -12.69
CA TRP A 195 -11.49 5.90 -11.47
C TRP A 195 -12.77 6.38 -10.76
N VAL A 196 -13.10 5.77 -9.62
CA VAL A 196 -14.30 6.10 -8.84
C VAL A 196 -13.98 7.16 -7.78
N PHE A 197 -14.82 8.19 -7.69
CA PHE A 197 -14.70 9.28 -6.71
C PHE A 197 -15.72 9.16 -5.58
N THR A 198 -15.35 9.58 -4.37
CA THR A 198 -16.21 9.59 -3.17
C THR A 198 -15.74 10.63 -2.18
N ASN A 199 -16.64 11.32 -1.46
CA ASN A 199 -16.24 12.34 -0.49
C ASN A 199 -15.66 11.73 0.80
N PHE A 200 -14.85 12.49 1.54
CA PHE A 200 -14.63 12.22 2.97
C PHE A 200 -15.92 12.49 3.78
N ASP A 201 -15.95 12.03 5.04
CA ASP A 201 -16.94 12.42 6.06
C ASP A 201 -16.62 13.80 6.68
#